data_AF-A0A8R2ARD6-F1
#
_entry.id   AF-A0A8R2ARD6-F1
#
_cell.length_a   1.000
_cell.length_b   1.000
_cell.length_c   1.000
_cell.angle_alpha   90.00
_cell.angle_beta   90.00
_cell.angle_gamma   90.00
#
_symmetry.space_group_name_H-M   'P 1'
#
loop_
_entity.id
_entity.type
_entity.pdbx_description
1 polymer ?
#
loop_
_entity_poly.entity_id
_entity_poly.type
_entity_poly.pdbx_seq_one_letter_code
_entity_poly.pdbx_strand_id
1 'polypeptide(L)'
;MTGPAAAAVLLALLAAAGQATTGCKNCVILGKEERAMFRSHSDACLAQSRVEPRLLESMMNGELIDDAALRKHVYCVLLSCKMIGKDGKLLKAAILGKLAARPAGRDVTKVLEACAEQPGASPEDVAWNIFRCGYNRKAVLFDYMPAGGASSGNTENHP
;
A
#
# COMPACT_ATOMS: atom_id res chain seq x y z
N MET A 1 -7.19 -57.00 -26.11
CA MET A 1 -7.91 -57.49 -24.92
C MET A 1 -7.04 -57.15 -23.72
N THR A 2 -7.04 -55.88 -23.28
CA THR A 2 -7.79 -55.37 -22.11
C THR A 2 -7.36 -56.06 -20.80
N GLY A 3 -6.34 -55.49 -20.14
CA GLY A 3 -6.07 -55.76 -18.72
C GLY A 3 -6.99 -54.89 -17.86
N PRO A 4 -7.64 -55.43 -16.80
CA PRO A 4 -8.61 -54.68 -16.04
C PRO A 4 -8.02 -54.02 -14.78
N ALA A 5 -8.74 -52.98 -14.37
CA ALA A 5 -9.06 -52.63 -12.99
C ALA A 5 -7.98 -51.95 -12.14
N ALA A 6 -8.09 -50.62 -12.19
CA ALA A 6 -7.91 -49.71 -11.07
C ALA A 6 -8.49 -50.22 -9.74
N ALA A 7 -7.83 -49.84 -8.64
CA ALA A 7 -8.47 -49.57 -7.36
C ALA A 7 -7.63 -48.54 -6.59
N ALA A 8 -7.90 -47.26 -6.85
CA ALA A 8 -7.38 -46.16 -6.06
C ALA A 8 -8.07 -46.14 -4.69
N VAL A 9 -7.29 -46.28 -3.61
CA VAL A 9 -7.79 -46.33 -2.23
C VAL A 9 -7.90 -44.92 -1.66
N LEU A 10 -9.16 -44.54 -1.45
CA LEU A 10 -9.74 -43.64 -0.44
C LEU A 10 -9.16 -42.24 -0.16
N LEU A 11 -10.01 -41.27 -0.48
CA LEU A 11 -10.17 -40.00 0.22
C LEU A 11 -10.33 -40.18 1.74
N ALA A 12 -9.60 -39.38 2.52
CA ALA A 12 -10.11 -38.79 3.74
C ALA A 12 -9.48 -37.41 3.96
N LEU A 13 -10.35 -36.40 3.96
CA LEU A 13 -10.10 -35.00 4.27
C LEU A 13 -9.61 -34.84 5.73
N LEU A 14 -8.84 -33.80 6.02
CA LEU A 14 -9.06 -32.87 7.14
C LEU A 14 -8.04 -31.73 7.14
N ALA A 15 -8.56 -30.54 7.45
CA ALA A 15 -7.94 -29.24 7.27
C ALA A 15 -6.78 -28.94 8.21
N ALA A 16 -5.81 -28.16 7.71
CA ALA A 16 -5.11 -27.16 8.51
C ALA A 16 -4.98 -25.89 7.67
N ALA A 17 -5.98 -25.02 7.81
CA ALA A 17 -5.78 -23.60 7.61
C ALA A 17 -4.76 -23.12 8.67
N GLY A 18 -3.76 -22.33 8.28
CA GLY A 18 -3.04 -21.51 9.25
C GLY A 18 -1.53 -21.43 9.09
N GLN A 19 -1.10 -20.37 8.39
CA GLN A 19 -0.08 -19.43 8.84
C GLN A 19 1.36 -19.94 9.04
N ALA A 20 2.22 -19.57 8.09
CA ALA A 20 3.57 -19.11 8.42
C ALA A 20 3.99 -18.01 7.44
N THR A 21 3.30 -16.87 7.47
CA THR A 21 3.95 -15.62 7.04
C THR A 21 5.02 -15.34 8.09
N THR A 22 6.29 -15.62 7.81
CA THR A 22 7.39 -15.08 8.60
C THR A 22 7.29 -13.57 8.48
N GLY A 23 6.66 -12.97 9.51
CA GLY A 23 6.34 -11.56 9.55
C GLY A 23 7.60 -10.75 9.34
N CYS A 24 7.59 -9.92 8.30
CA CYS A 24 8.45 -8.77 8.22
C CYS A 24 8.31 -8.01 9.55
N LYS A 25 9.37 -8.02 10.36
CA LYS A 25 9.36 -7.56 11.75
C LYS A 25 9.03 -6.07 11.89
N ASN A 26 9.02 -5.33 10.77
CA ASN A 26 8.67 -3.93 10.68
C ASN A 26 7.51 -3.63 9.71
N CYS A 27 6.84 -4.64 9.15
CA CYS A 27 5.74 -4.38 8.23
C CYS A 27 4.45 -4.13 9.01
N VAL A 28 3.93 -2.90 8.99
CA VAL A 28 2.58 -2.61 9.45
C VAL A 28 1.60 -3.32 8.50
N ILE A 29 0.87 -4.32 9.00
CA ILE A 29 -0.09 -5.07 8.18
C ILE A 29 -1.35 -4.21 8.03
N LEU A 30 -1.63 -3.71 6.82
CA LEU A 30 -3.02 -3.35 6.51
C LEU A 30 -3.93 -4.57 6.59
N GLY A 31 -5.10 -4.40 7.22
CA GLY A 31 -6.19 -5.37 7.17
C GLY A 31 -6.65 -5.59 5.73
N LYS A 32 -7.23 -6.76 5.46
CA LYS A 32 -7.66 -7.16 4.11
C LYS A 32 -8.61 -6.13 3.47
N GLU A 33 -9.48 -5.54 4.28
CA GLU A 33 -10.49 -4.57 3.85
C GLU A 33 -9.87 -3.25 3.38
N GLU A 34 -8.85 -2.75 4.08
CA GLU A 34 -8.21 -1.48 3.75
C GLU A 34 -7.39 -1.58 2.47
N ARG A 35 -6.75 -2.74 2.24
CA ARG A 35 -6.07 -3.03 0.97
C ARG A 35 -7.06 -3.10 -0.18
N ALA A 36 -8.23 -3.70 0.03
CA ALA A 36 -9.27 -3.78 -0.99
C ALA A 36 -9.85 -2.39 -1.33
N MET A 37 -10.12 -1.57 -0.31
CA MET A 37 -10.57 -0.18 -0.52
C MET A 37 -9.53 0.66 -1.26
N PHE A 38 -8.26 0.57 -0.87
CA PHE A 38 -7.18 1.29 -1.55
C PHE A 38 -7.07 0.90 -3.02
N ARG A 39 -7.11 -0.41 -3.33
CA ARG A 39 -7.11 -0.90 -4.72
C ARG A 39 -8.31 -0.38 -5.50
N SER A 40 -9.51 -0.45 -4.94
CA SER A 40 -10.72 0.06 -5.59
C SER A 40 -10.61 1.56 -5.92
N HIS A 41 -10.09 2.37 -5.01
CA HIS A 41 -9.85 3.79 -5.27
C HIS A 41 -8.75 4.02 -6.30
N SER A 42 -7.64 3.27 -6.22
CA SER A 42 -6.56 3.30 -7.20
C SER A 42 -7.08 3.00 -8.61
N ASP A 43 -7.87 1.94 -8.78
CA ASP A 43 -8.44 1.54 -10.07
C ASP A 43 -9.35 2.64 -10.64
N ALA A 44 -10.20 3.25 -9.80
CA ALA A 44 -11.05 4.38 -10.20
C ALA A 44 -10.22 5.63 -10.59
N CYS A 45 -9.04 5.79 -10.01
CA CYS A 45 -8.14 6.92 -10.27
C CYS A 45 -7.26 6.73 -11.50
N LEU A 46 -7.04 5.50 -11.98
CA LEU A 46 -6.29 5.23 -13.21
C LEU A 46 -6.86 5.97 -14.42
N ALA A 47 -8.18 5.91 -14.60
CA ALA A 47 -8.85 6.56 -15.74
C ALA A 47 -8.67 8.09 -15.75
N GLN A 48 -8.58 8.71 -14.57
CA GLN A 48 -8.48 10.16 -14.41
C GLN A 48 -7.04 10.67 -14.49
N SER A 49 -6.12 9.91 -13.89
CA SER A 49 -4.70 10.26 -13.83
C SER A 49 -3.97 9.94 -15.12
N ARG A 50 -4.38 8.87 -15.82
CA ARG A 50 -3.64 8.27 -16.95
C ARG A 50 -2.18 7.99 -16.59
N VAL A 51 -1.92 7.67 -15.33
CA VAL A 51 -0.59 7.29 -14.87
C VAL A 51 -0.17 5.98 -15.55
N GLU A 52 1.08 5.93 -16.00
CA GLU A 52 1.66 4.73 -16.58
C GLU A 52 1.82 3.65 -15.50
N PRO A 53 1.44 2.38 -15.76
CA PRO A 53 1.55 1.30 -14.79
C PRO A 53 2.94 1.16 -14.15
N ARG A 54 4.00 1.36 -14.96
CA ARG A 54 5.40 1.31 -14.49
C ARG A 54 5.72 2.33 -13.39
N LEU A 55 5.06 3.50 -13.38
CA LEU A 55 5.28 4.52 -12.36
C LEU A 55 4.62 4.12 -11.04
N LEU A 56 3.47 3.45 -11.12
CA LEU A 56 2.83 2.84 -9.96
C LEU A 56 3.68 1.71 -9.41
N GLU A 57 4.14 0.78 -10.25
CA GLU A 57 5.03 -0.31 -9.84
C GLU A 57 6.31 0.22 -9.17
N SER A 58 6.96 1.23 -9.75
CA SER A 58 8.14 1.88 -9.16
C SER A 58 7.82 2.45 -7.78
N MET A 59 6.71 3.19 -7.65
CA MET A 59 6.24 3.72 -6.37
C MET A 59 6.01 2.61 -5.34
N MET A 60 5.40 1.49 -5.77
CA MET A 60 5.15 0.30 -4.94
C MET A 60 6.44 -0.44 -4.53
N ASN A 61 7.53 -0.24 -5.26
CA ASN A 61 8.82 -0.88 -5.04
C ASN A 61 9.82 -0.04 -4.24
N GLY A 62 9.45 1.15 -3.76
CA GLY A 62 10.41 2.01 -3.04
C GLY A 62 10.98 3.16 -3.86
N GLU A 63 10.56 3.29 -5.12
CA GLU A 63 11.07 4.32 -6.03
C GLU A 63 10.01 5.36 -6.38
N LEU A 64 10.13 6.55 -5.80
CA LEU A 64 9.25 7.68 -6.13
C LEU A 64 9.81 8.49 -7.30
N ILE A 65 9.19 8.34 -8.46
CA ILE A 65 9.49 9.12 -9.66
C ILE A 65 8.53 10.32 -9.69
N ASP A 66 9.05 11.54 -9.71
CA ASP A 66 8.20 12.74 -9.79
C ASP A 66 7.65 12.93 -11.21
N ASP A 67 6.42 12.50 -11.40
CA ASP A 67 5.69 12.59 -12.65
C ASP A 67 4.32 13.23 -12.43
N ALA A 68 3.85 14.04 -13.39
CA ALA A 68 2.59 14.77 -13.26
C ALA A 68 1.37 13.83 -13.21
N ALA A 69 1.35 12.75 -13.98
CA ALA A 69 0.26 11.77 -13.95
C ALA A 69 0.29 10.98 -12.63
N LEU A 70 1.48 10.67 -12.11
CA LEU A 70 1.61 10.03 -10.80
C LEU A 70 1.12 10.94 -9.67
N ARG A 71 1.47 12.24 -9.70
CA ARG A 71 0.95 13.24 -8.75
C ARG A 71 -0.56 13.28 -8.72
N LYS A 72 -1.17 13.37 -9.91
CA LYS A 72 -2.62 13.35 -10.06
C LYS A 72 -3.25 12.06 -9.55
N HIS A 73 -2.58 10.92 -9.77
CA HIS A 73 -3.01 9.63 -9.23
C HIS A 73 -3.02 9.64 -7.70
N VAL A 74 -1.91 10.06 -7.08
CA VAL A 74 -1.78 10.14 -5.62
C VAL A 74 -2.83 11.08 -5.03
N TYR A 75 -3.02 12.26 -5.61
CA TYR A 75 -4.06 13.20 -5.19
C TYR A 75 -5.46 12.55 -5.23
N CYS A 76 -5.82 11.91 -6.35
CA CYS A 76 -7.12 11.25 -6.51
C CYS A 76 -7.35 10.16 -5.46
N VAL A 77 -6.34 9.32 -5.20
CA VAL A 77 -6.46 8.22 -4.23
C VAL A 77 -6.58 8.76 -2.80
N LEU A 78 -5.73 9.72 -2.41
CA LEU A 78 -5.78 10.32 -1.07
C LEU A 78 -7.10 11.05 -0.82
N LEU A 79 -7.65 11.73 -1.84
CA LEU A 79 -8.94 12.40 -1.78
C LEU A 79 -10.08 11.38 -1.63
N SER A 80 -10.04 10.28 -2.38
CA SER A 80 -11.03 9.20 -2.32
C SER A 80 -11.04 8.51 -0.96
N CYS A 81 -9.85 8.27 -0.41
CA CYS A 81 -9.65 7.73 0.94
C CYS A 81 -10.02 8.71 2.08
N LYS A 82 -10.43 9.94 1.75
CA LYS A 82 -10.72 11.02 2.71
C LYS A 82 -9.54 11.32 3.66
N MET A 83 -8.32 11.22 3.14
CA MET A 83 -7.10 11.60 3.87
C MET A 83 -6.75 13.07 3.66
N ILE A 84 -7.11 13.62 2.50
CA ILE A 84 -6.89 15.03 2.16
C ILE A 84 -8.20 15.72 1.78
N GLY A 85 -8.21 17.05 1.88
CA GLY A 85 -9.24 17.92 1.32
C GLY A 85 -9.05 18.18 -0.17
N LYS A 86 -10.01 18.89 -0.80
CA LYS A 86 -9.91 19.33 -2.20
C LYS A 86 -8.79 20.35 -2.44
N ASP A 87 -8.25 20.92 -1.38
CA ASP A 87 -7.09 21.81 -1.37
C ASP A 87 -5.76 21.06 -1.28
N GLY A 88 -5.80 19.72 -1.27
CA GLY A 88 -4.62 18.87 -1.16
C GLY A 88 -4.11 18.67 0.26
N LYS A 89 -4.69 19.37 1.25
CA LYS A 89 -4.18 19.38 2.62
C LYS A 89 -4.67 18.18 3.43
N LEU A 90 -3.82 17.73 4.34
CA LEU A 90 -4.11 16.61 5.23
C LEU A 90 -5.31 16.90 6.14
N LEU A 91 -6.30 16.01 6.15
CA LEU A 91 -7.40 16.02 7.12
C LEU A 91 -6.93 15.38 8.43
N LYS A 92 -6.08 16.10 9.18
CA LYS A 92 -5.41 15.63 10.41
C LYS A 92 -6.36 14.85 11.33
N ALA A 93 -7.51 15.44 11.69
CA ALA A 93 -8.48 14.81 12.58
C ALA A 93 -9.04 13.47 12.04
N ALA A 94 -9.32 13.40 10.73
CA ALA A 94 -9.86 12.20 10.11
C ALA A 94 -8.83 11.05 10.10
N ILE A 95 -7.55 11.38 9.90
CA ILE A 95 -6.48 10.38 9.89
C ILE A 95 -6.13 9.94 11.30
N LEU A 96 -6.02 10.85 12.26
CA LEU A 96 -5.78 10.53 13.66
C LEU A 96 -6.86 9.59 14.22
N GLY A 97 -8.13 9.85 13.88
CA GLY A 97 -9.23 8.94 14.24
C GLY A 97 -9.06 7.52 13.69
N LYS A 98 -8.60 7.38 12.43
CA LYS A 98 -8.33 6.06 11.80
C LYS A 98 -7.11 5.34 12.37
N LEU A 99 -6.16 6.08 12.95
CA LEU A 99 -4.90 5.55 13.49
C LEU A 99 -4.97 5.24 14.98
N ALA A 100 -5.79 5.95 15.75
CA ALA A 100 -5.97 5.73 17.18
C ALA A 100 -6.45 4.30 17.49
N ALA A 101 -7.15 3.66 16.55
CA ALA A 101 -7.58 2.27 16.65
C ALA A 101 -6.45 1.24 16.41
N ARG A 102 -5.19 1.65 16.16
CA ARG A 102 -4.10 0.75 15.72
C ARG A 102 -2.88 0.77 16.64
N PRO A 103 -2.24 -0.40 16.89
CA PRO A 103 -1.04 -0.52 17.72
C PRO A 103 0.17 0.34 17.27
N ALA A 104 0.34 0.54 15.95
CA ALA A 104 1.41 1.38 15.37
C ALA A 104 1.01 2.85 15.20
N GLY A 105 -0.18 3.27 15.65
CA GLY A 105 -0.75 4.59 15.37
C GLY A 105 0.06 5.76 15.90
N ARG A 106 0.86 5.58 16.96
CA ARG A 106 1.65 6.65 17.61
C ARG A 106 2.84 7.13 16.78
N ASP A 107 3.56 6.21 16.13
CA ASP A 107 4.73 6.58 15.31
C ASP A 107 4.29 7.16 13.96
N VAL A 108 3.20 6.62 13.41
CA VAL A 108 2.55 7.16 12.22
C VAL A 108 2.04 8.59 12.46
N THR A 109 1.42 8.84 13.61
CA THR A 109 0.88 10.17 13.98
C THR A 109 1.97 11.25 13.96
N LYS A 110 3.14 10.99 14.58
CA LYS A 110 4.24 11.95 14.62
C LYS A 110 4.72 12.35 13.22
N VAL A 111 4.80 11.39 12.32
CA VAL A 111 5.26 11.68 10.95
C VAL A 111 4.20 12.40 10.14
N LEU A 112 2.93 12.05 10.29
CA LEU A 112 1.85 12.81 9.68
C LEU A 112 1.83 14.25 10.16
N GLU A 113 2.02 14.50 11.45
CA GLU A 113 2.13 15.86 11.99
C GLU A 113 3.32 16.61 11.39
N ALA A 114 4.49 15.96 11.32
CA ALA A 114 5.70 16.53 10.72
C ALA A 114 5.58 16.79 9.20
N CYS A 115 4.65 16.10 8.52
CA CYS A 115 4.45 16.18 7.08
C CYS A 115 3.16 16.87 6.65
N ALA A 116 2.32 17.31 7.59
CA ALA A 116 0.98 17.80 7.26
C ALA A 116 0.97 19.14 6.53
N GLU A 117 2.02 19.94 6.72
CA GLU A 117 2.19 21.23 6.09
C GLU A 117 3.31 21.11 5.07
N GLN A 118 2.93 21.10 3.79
CA GLN A 118 3.86 21.05 2.67
C GLN A 118 3.51 22.15 1.66
N PRO A 119 4.51 22.75 1.01
CA PRO A 119 4.29 23.74 -0.04
C PRO A 119 3.73 23.07 -1.29
N GLY A 120 3.16 23.87 -2.20
CA GLY A 120 2.70 23.42 -3.51
C GLY A 120 2.00 24.54 -4.28
N ALA A 121 2.13 24.52 -5.61
CA ALA A 121 1.46 25.49 -6.48
C ALA A 121 0.01 25.10 -6.78
N SER A 122 -0.32 23.81 -6.65
CA SER A 122 -1.64 23.24 -6.84
C SER A 122 -2.01 22.26 -5.72
N PRO A 123 -3.30 21.89 -5.57
CA PRO A 123 -3.71 20.82 -4.64
C PRO A 123 -2.99 19.49 -4.89
N GLU A 124 -2.70 19.17 -6.14
CA GLU A 124 -1.97 17.95 -6.51
C GLU A 124 -0.51 18.01 -6.01
N ASP A 125 0.14 19.18 -6.11
CA ASP A 125 1.50 19.38 -5.60
C ASP A 125 1.56 19.30 -4.08
N VAL A 126 0.59 19.91 -3.39
CA VAL A 126 0.50 19.83 -1.93
C VAL A 126 0.33 18.38 -1.49
N ALA A 127 -0.61 17.65 -2.10
CA ALA A 127 -0.87 16.25 -1.77
C ALA A 127 0.36 15.36 -2.07
N TRP A 128 1.02 15.60 -3.20
CA TRP A 128 2.25 14.90 -3.56
C TRP A 128 3.37 15.14 -2.56
N ASN A 129 3.58 16.38 -2.13
CA ASN A 129 4.65 16.71 -1.19
C ASN A 129 4.35 16.14 0.21
N ILE A 130 3.09 16.11 0.63
CA ILE A 130 2.66 15.42 1.87
C ILE A 130 2.98 13.92 1.76
N PHE A 131 2.60 13.30 0.65
CA PHE A 131 2.86 11.89 0.39
C PHE A 131 4.36 11.59 0.38
N ARG A 132 5.18 12.37 -0.35
CA ARG A 132 6.64 12.27 -0.36
C ARG A 132 7.27 12.41 1.01
N CYS A 133 6.83 13.38 1.80
CA CYS A 133 7.35 13.57 3.15
C CYS A 133 7.08 12.33 4.03
N GLY A 134 5.84 11.82 4.00
CA GLY A 134 5.47 10.60 4.72
C GLY A 134 6.25 9.39 4.23
N TYR A 135 6.40 9.24 2.92
CA TYR A 135 7.13 8.16 2.26
C TYR A 135 8.61 8.15 2.67
N ASN A 136 9.30 9.29 2.58
CA ASN A 136 10.74 9.42 2.89
C ASN A 136 11.05 9.16 4.36
N ARG A 137 10.12 9.51 5.26
CA ARG A 137 10.27 9.26 6.69
C ARG A 137 9.91 7.83 7.08
N LYS A 138 9.64 6.96 6.09
CA LYS A 138 9.04 5.62 6.27
C LYS A 138 7.75 5.68 7.09
N ALA A 139 7.15 6.86 7.14
CA ALA A 139 6.00 7.22 7.94
C ALA A 139 4.81 6.32 7.66
N VAL A 140 4.43 6.27 6.37
CA VAL A 140 3.25 5.55 5.93
C VAL A 140 3.30 5.44 4.41
N LEU A 141 3.37 4.22 3.88
CA LEU A 141 2.38 3.66 2.94
C LEU A 141 2.86 2.33 2.35
N PHE A 142 4.12 1.93 2.50
CA PHE A 142 4.59 0.61 2.04
C PHE A 142 3.94 -0.56 2.75
N ASP A 143 3.65 -0.34 4.02
CA ASP A 143 2.81 -1.18 4.85
C ASP A 143 1.33 -1.25 4.41
N TYR A 144 0.94 -0.28 3.58
CA TYR A 144 -0.42 -0.03 3.10
C TYR A 144 -0.60 -0.28 1.60
N MET A 145 0.50 -0.49 0.89
CA MET A 145 0.54 -0.68 -0.54
C MET A 145 0.82 -2.16 -0.77
N PRO A 146 -0.05 -2.90 -1.45
CA PRO A 146 0.17 -4.33 -1.65
C PRO A 146 1.41 -4.49 -2.53
N ALA A 147 2.58 -4.73 -1.94
CA ALA A 147 3.76 -5.08 -2.72
C ALA A 147 3.37 -6.22 -3.67
N GLY A 148 3.31 -5.91 -4.96
CA GLY A 148 3.44 -6.94 -5.98
C GLY A 148 4.79 -7.57 -5.72
N GLY A 149 4.79 -8.86 -5.40
CA GLY A 149 5.99 -9.55 -4.91
C GLY A 149 7.16 -9.33 -5.85
N ALA A 150 8.17 -8.60 -5.38
CA ALA A 150 9.48 -8.52 -6.02
C ALA A 150 10.50 -8.08 -4.96
N SER A 151 10.87 -9.01 -4.08
CA SER A 151 12.13 -8.90 -3.34
C SER A 151 13.27 -9.22 -4.32
N SER A 152 13.78 -8.20 -5.00
CA SER A 152 15.01 -8.32 -5.78
C SER A 152 16.23 -8.25 -4.87
N GLY A 153 17.00 -9.36 -4.89
CA GLY A 153 18.45 -9.41 -4.70
C GLY A 153 18.96 -9.42 -3.25
N ASN A 154 20.08 -10.06 -2.95
CA ASN A 154 20.93 -11.03 -3.63
C ASN A 154 21.91 -11.56 -2.57
N THR A 155 22.34 -12.82 -2.72
CA THR A 155 23.62 -13.41 -2.25
C THR A 155 23.98 -13.37 -0.75
N GLU A 156 24.03 -14.54 -0.10
CA GLU A 156 25.28 -15.20 0.35
C GLU A 156 25.00 -16.42 1.25
N ASN A 157 25.23 -17.61 0.68
CA ASN A 157 25.94 -18.77 1.23
C ASN A 157 26.20 -18.80 2.75
N HIS A 158 25.69 -19.81 3.50
CA HIS A 158 26.30 -21.13 3.79
C HIS A 158 26.48 -21.26 5.33
N PRO A 159 26.65 -22.45 5.95
CA PRO A 159 26.39 -23.84 5.55
C PRO A 159 25.07 -24.43 6.07
#